data_AF-A0A7Y9FLI3-F1
#
_entry.id   AF-A0A7Y9FLI3-F1
#
_cell.length_a   1.000
_cell.length_b   1.000
_cell.length_c   1.000
_cell.angle_alpha   90.00
_cell.angle_beta   90.00
_cell.angle_gamma   90.00
#
_symmetry.space_group_name_H-M   'P 1'
#
loop_
_entity.id
_entity.type
_entity.pdbx_description
1 polymer ?
#
loop_
_entity_poly.entity_id
_entity_poly.type
_entity_poly.pdbx_seq_one_letter_code
_entity_poly.pdbx_strand_id
1 'polypeptide(L)'
;MPHKIFVLALSGAVAAAGMPIPSATSIPSYATHRRLVTTRALEQQAYFARRLTVASQRLDQRQRAGLIAPGPAAFMRQDLERVWNGVDRYVQRGAALTPEERESFCAMLRRVEERLARAETRHAAGPRLASRSVGEQ
;
A
#
# COMPACT_ATOMS: atom_id res chain seq x y z
N MET A 1 56.36 0.54 4.77
CA MET A 1 55.00 0.48 5.36
C MET A 1 55.03 -0.46 6.57
N PRO A 2 55.06 0.05 7.81
CA PRO A 2 54.90 -0.78 9.00
C PRO A 2 53.51 -0.65 9.62
N HIS A 3 52.94 -1.80 9.96
CA HIS A 3 51.75 -1.97 10.80
C HIS A 3 51.94 -1.31 12.17
N LYS A 4 50.90 -0.65 12.70
CA LYS A 4 50.77 -0.33 14.12
C LYS A 4 49.38 -0.75 14.60
N ILE A 5 49.37 -1.88 15.28
CA ILE A 5 48.28 -2.41 16.09
C ILE A 5 48.17 -1.50 17.32
N PHE A 6 47.00 -0.91 17.54
CA PHE A 6 46.65 -0.32 18.83
C PHE A 6 45.54 -1.15 19.48
N VAL A 7 45.91 -1.72 20.62
CA VAL A 7 45.08 -2.46 21.55
C VAL A 7 44.03 -1.52 22.14
N LEU A 8 42.76 -1.94 22.19
CA LEU A 8 41.82 -1.41 23.18
C LEU A 8 41.10 -2.55 23.88
N ALA A 9 41.20 -2.47 25.20
CA ALA A 9 40.79 -3.40 26.23
C ALA A 9 39.35 -3.93 26.10
N LEU A 10 39.21 -5.23 26.35
CA LEU A 10 37.97 -5.81 26.87
C LEU A 10 38.32 -6.60 28.14
N SER A 11 38.47 -5.82 29.21
CA SER A 11 38.27 -6.32 30.57
C SER A 11 36.83 -6.77 30.72
N GLY A 12 36.63 -7.97 31.27
CA GLY A 12 35.31 -8.40 31.74
C GLY A 12 35.03 -9.89 31.54
N ALA A 13 35.88 -10.76 32.09
CA ALA A 13 35.50 -12.14 32.32
C ALA A 13 34.46 -12.17 33.45
N VAL A 14 33.18 -12.32 33.09
CA VAL A 14 32.15 -12.74 34.05
C VAL A 14 32.09 -14.26 34.00
N ALA A 15 32.72 -14.90 34.96
CA ALA A 15 32.49 -16.30 35.29
C ALA A 15 31.10 -16.42 35.91
N ALA A 16 30.08 -16.67 35.07
CA ALA A 16 28.77 -17.11 35.53
C ALA A 16 28.73 -18.64 35.46
N ALA A 17 28.61 -19.25 36.64
CA ALA A 17 28.47 -20.67 36.81
C ALA A 17 27.25 -21.23 36.04
N GLY A 18 27.47 -22.33 35.32
CA GLY A 18 26.53 -23.46 35.27
C GLY A 18 25.12 -23.23 34.71
N MET A 19 24.93 -22.39 33.70
CA MET A 19 23.69 -22.42 32.90
C MET A 19 24.02 -22.87 31.48
N PRO A 20 23.41 -23.94 30.95
CA PRO A 20 23.53 -24.25 29.53
C PRO A 20 22.99 -23.06 28.77
N ILE A 21 23.85 -22.41 27.98
CA ILE A 21 23.39 -21.52 26.90
C ILE A 21 22.44 -22.39 26.08
N PRO A 22 21.12 -22.11 26.01
CA PRO A 22 20.26 -22.88 25.15
C PRO A 22 20.84 -22.76 23.75
N SER A 23 21.29 -23.89 23.22
CA SER A 23 21.74 -24.01 21.84
C SER A 23 20.76 -23.24 20.97
N ALA A 24 21.28 -22.36 20.12
CA ALA A 24 20.51 -21.52 19.21
C ALA A 24 19.56 -22.39 18.37
N THR A 25 18.40 -22.68 18.94
CA THR A 25 17.41 -23.56 18.37
C THR A 25 16.62 -22.68 17.41
N SER A 26 16.82 -22.93 16.11
CA SER A 26 15.99 -22.46 14.97
C SER A 26 16.44 -21.22 14.15
N ILE A 27 17.73 -21.03 13.89
CA ILE A 27 18.21 -20.05 12.88
C ILE A 27 17.61 -20.28 11.46
N PRO A 28 17.39 -21.52 10.97
CA PRO A 28 16.76 -21.75 9.66
C PRO A 28 15.26 -21.40 9.63
N SER A 29 14.54 -21.66 10.73
CA SER A 29 13.10 -21.41 10.84
C SER A 29 12.82 -19.91 10.86
N TYR A 30 13.59 -19.16 11.64
CA TYR A 30 13.47 -17.70 11.70
C TYR A 30 13.80 -17.02 10.36
N ALA A 31 14.89 -17.44 9.70
CA ALA A 31 15.26 -16.90 8.38
C ALA A 31 14.19 -17.20 7.32
N THR A 32 13.63 -18.41 7.33
CA THR A 32 12.54 -18.81 6.42
C THR A 32 11.27 -18.01 6.69
N HIS A 33 10.88 -17.87 7.96
CA HIS A 33 9.72 -17.10 8.37
C HIS A 33 9.84 -15.63 7.93
N ARG A 34 10.99 -15.00 8.17
CA ARG A 34 11.26 -13.62 7.75
C ARG A 34 11.15 -13.46 6.22
N ARG A 35 11.70 -14.39 5.44
CA ARG A 35 11.60 -14.37 3.97
C ARG A 35 10.15 -14.47 3.49
N LEU A 36 9.34 -15.33 4.11
CA LEU A 36 7.92 -15.47 3.79
C LEU A 36 7.14 -14.18 4.08
N VAL A 37 7.37 -13.56 5.24
CA VAL A 37 6.73 -12.29 5.61
C VAL A 37 7.11 -11.18 4.62
N THR A 38 8.39 -11.06 4.26
CA THR A 38 8.84 -10.07 3.27
C THR A 38 8.23 -10.32 1.90
N THR A 39 8.17 -11.58 1.45
CA THR A 39 7.56 -11.93 0.15
C THR A 39 6.08 -11.52 0.12
N ARG A 40 5.34 -11.86 1.18
CA ARG A 40 3.92 -11.50 1.32
C ARG A 40 3.72 -9.98 1.36
N ALA A 41 4.59 -9.25 2.06
CA ALA A 41 4.53 -7.79 2.11
C ALA A 41 4.72 -7.16 0.71
N LEU A 42 5.69 -7.66 -0.06
CA LEU A 42 5.95 -7.19 -1.44
C LEU A 42 4.80 -7.51 -2.39
N GLU A 43 4.20 -8.71 -2.29
CA GLU A 43 3.02 -9.07 -3.07
C GLU A 43 1.82 -8.17 -2.76
N GLN A 44 1.57 -7.89 -1.47
CA GLN A 44 0.54 -6.96 -1.04
C GLN A 44 0.80 -5.55 -1.57
N GLN A 45 2.04 -5.06 -1.49
CA GLN A 45 2.41 -3.75 -2.02
C GLN A 45 2.19 -3.67 -3.52
N ALA A 46 2.62 -4.69 -4.29
CA ALA A 46 2.44 -4.74 -5.72
C ALA A 46 0.94 -4.76 -6.11
N TYR A 47 0.11 -5.48 -5.37
CA TYR A 47 -1.34 -5.50 -5.55
C TYR A 47 -1.95 -4.09 -5.35
N PHE A 48 -1.64 -3.42 -4.24
CA PHE A 48 -2.15 -2.09 -3.97
C PHE A 48 -1.60 -1.04 -4.96
N ALA A 49 -0.30 -1.09 -5.27
CA ALA A 49 0.34 -0.18 -6.23
C ALA A 49 -0.37 -0.18 -7.58
N ARG A 50 -0.68 -1.37 -8.13
CA ARG A 50 -1.39 -1.51 -9.40
C ARG A 50 -2.77 -0.88 -9.34
N ARG A 51 -3.58 -1.19 -8.32
CA ARG A 51 -4.94 -0.65 -8.22
C ARG A 51 -4.96 0.86 -7.97
N LEU A 52 -4.06 1.36 -7.13
CA LEU A 52 -3.93 2.79 -6.85
C LEU A 52 -3.53 3.57 -8.10
N THR A 53 -2.64 3.01 -8.93
CA THR A 53 -2.25 3.61 -10.21
C THR A 53 -3.47 3.76 -11.12
N VAL A 54 -4.24 2.68 -11.29
CA VAL A 54 -5.46 2.69 -12.14
C VAL A 54 -6.50 3.67 -11.59
N ALA A 55 -6.75 3.66 -10.28
CA ALA A 55 -7.72 4.56 -9.64
C ALA A 55 -7.30 6.04 -9.78
N SER A 56 -6.02 6.34 -9.60
CA SER A 56 -5.48 7.71 -9.74
C SER A 56 -5.58 8.22 -11.18
N GLN A 57 -5.22 7.39 -12.16
CA GLN A 57 -5.36 7.73 -13.57
C GLN A 57 -6.81 8.00 -13.96
N ARG A 58 -7.74 7.15 -13.49
CA ARG A 58 -9.18 7.37 -13.70
C ARG A 58 -9.63 8.67 -13.06
N LEU A 59 -9.25 8.93 -11.81
CA LEU A 59 -9.58 10.17 -11.12
C LEU A 59 -9.12 11.40 -11.90
N ASP A 60 -7.87 11.41 -12.36
CA ASP A 60 -7.30 12.52 -13.12
C ASP A 60 -8.01 12.71 -14.47
N GLN A 61 -8.32 11.62 -15.17
CA GLN A 61 -9.08 11.67 -16.43
C GLN A 61 -10.48 12.27 -16.20
N ARG A 62 -11.18 11.84 -15.14
CA ARG A 62 -12.53 12.34 -14.82
C ARG A 62 -12.50 13.79 -14.35
N GLN A 63 -11.47 14.20 -13.62
CA GLN A 63 -11.27 15.59 -13.21
C GLN A 63 -11.02 16.48 -14.44
N ARG A 64 -10.14 16.08 -15.37
CA ARG A 64 -9.87 16.83 -16.61
C ARG A 64 -11.08 16.92 -17.52
N ALA A 65 -11.92 15.89 -17.57
CA ALA A 65 -13.17 15.87 -18.30
C ALA A 65 -14.30 16.69 -17.63
N GLY A 66 -14.04 17.33 -16.47
CA GLY A 66 -15.04 18.10 -15.74
C GLY A 66 -16.12 17.26 -15.06
N LEU A 67 -15.94 15.94 -14.99
CA LEU A 67 -16.93 14.99 -14.45
C LEU A 67 -16.92 14.93 -12.91
N ILE A 68 -15.81 15.35 -12.32
CA ILE A 68 -15.62 15.42 -10.87
C ILE A 68 -15.07 16.80 -10.54
N ALA A 69 -15.74 17.50 -9.64
CA ALA A 69 -15.29 18.79 -9.16
C ALA A 69 -13.93 18.69 -8.42
N PRO A 70 -13.11 19.75 -8.43
CA PRO A 70 -11.78 19.73 -7.80
C PRO A 70 -11.78 19.34 -6.31
N GLY A 71 -12.76 19.81 -5.54
CA GLY A 71 -12.87 19.50 -4.11
C GLY A 71 -13.05 18.00 -3.82
N PRO A 72 -14.11 17.35 -4.34
CA PRO A 72 -14.29 15.91 -4.23
C PRO A 72 -13.11 15.09 -4.76
N ALA A 73 -12.48 15.55 -5.86
CA ALA A 73 -11.30 14.88 -6.41
C ALA A 73 -10.09 14.95 -5.44
N ALA A 74 -9.88 16.08 -4.77
CA ALA A 74 -8.82 16.23 -3.76
C ALA A 74 -9.00 15.24 -2.60
N PHE A 75 -10.22 15.09 -2.07
CA PHE A 75 -10.50 14.11 -1.01
C PHE A 75 -10.23 12.67 -1.47
N MET A 76 -10.62 12.32 -2.70
CA MET A 76 -10.36 10.99 -3.25
C MET A 76 -8.86 10.74 -3.44
N ARG A 77 -8.10 11.76 -3.84
CA ARG A 77 -6.64 11.68 -3.95
C ARG A 77 -5.99 11.45 -2.58
N GLN A 78 -6.44 12.16 -1.55
CA GLN A 78 -5.99 11.96 -0.17
C GLN A 78 -6.30 10.55 0.35
N ASP A 79 -7.46 9.98 0.01
CA ASP A 79 -7.80 8.61 0.38
C ASP A 79 -6.86 7.59 -0.29
N LEU A 80 -6.55 7.77 -1.58
CA LEU A 80 -5.60 6.93 -2.31
C LEU A 80 -4.18 7.04 -1.73
N GLU A 81 -3.72 8.25 -1.42
CA GLU A 81 -2.44 8.49 -0.75
C GLU A 81 -2.39 7.85 0.64
N ARG A 82 -3.48 7.91 1.41
CA ARG A 82 -3.57 7.27 2.72
C ARG A 82 -3.41 5.75 2.61
N VAL A 83 -4.02 5.12 1.60
CA VAL A 83 -3.87 3.68 1.34
C VAL A 83 -2.41 3.38 0.98
N TRP A 84 -1.81 4.14 0.06
CA TRP A 84 -0.41 3.95 -0.33
C TRP A 84 0.55 4.07 0.85
N ASN A 85 0.49 5.19 1.57
CA ASN A 85 1.34 5.48 2.72
C ASN A 85 1.09 4.52 3.89
N GLY A 86 -0.12 3.95 3.97
CA GLY A 86 -0.44 2.88 4.89
C GLY A 86 0.36 1.63 4.54
N VAL A 87 0.15 1.08 3.34
CA VAL A 87 0.80 -0.14 2.86
C VAL A 87 2.33 -0.02 2.87
N ASP A 88 2.87 1.09 2.37
CA ASP A 88 4.31 1.32 2.25
C ASP A 88 5.01 1.31 3.63
N ARG A 89 4.38 1.87 4.67
CA ARG A 89 4.92 1.84 6.04
C ARG A 89 5.09 0.42 6.59
N TYR A 90 4.26 -0.54 6.21
CA TYR A 90 4.42 -1.94 6.65
C TYR A 90 5.59 -2.60 5.94
N VAL A 91 5.71 -2.37 4.62
CA VAL A 91 6.83 -2.91 3.84
C VAL A 91 8.17 -2.35 4.34
N GLN A 92 8.26 -1.05 4.61
CA GLN A 92 9.48 -0.43 5.14
C GLN A 92 9.88 -1.02 6.51
N ARG A 93 8.90 -1.47 7.31
CA ARG A 93 9.14 -2.17 8.58
C ARG A 93 9.45 -3.66 8.42
N GLY A 94 9.46 -4.17 7.19
CA GLY A 94 9.63 -5.60 6.90
C GLY A 94 8.46 -6.46 7.36
N ALA A 95 7.27 -5.86 7.50
CA ALA A 95 6.05 -6.51 7.95
C ALA A 95 5.03 -6.64 6.80
N ALA A 96 4.25 -7.72 6.83
CA ALA A 96 3.07 -7.84 5.97
C ALA A 96 1.85 -7.30 6.71
N LEU A 97 0.86 -6.81 5.96
CA LEU A 97 -0.44 -6.43 6.51
C LEU A 97 -1.14 -7.66 7.08
N THR A 98 -1.78 -7.49 8.24
CA THR A 98 -2.72 -8.49 8.76
C THR A 98 -3.94 -8.62 7.83
N PRO A 99 -4.71 -9.70 7.92
CA PRO A 99 -5.94 -9.85 7.15
C PRO A 99 -6.93 -8.68 7.35
N GLU A 100 -7.12 -8.23 8.59
CA GLU A 100 -8.03 -7.13 8.93
C GLU A 100 -7.56 -5.79 8.37
N GLU A 101 -6.25 -5.50 8.46
CA GLU A 101 -5.66 -4.29 7.89
C GLU A 101 -5.79 -4.28 6.37
N ARG A 102 -5.49 -5.42 5.73
CA ARG A 102 -5.67 -5.58 4.28
C ARG A 102 -7.12 -5.36 3.88
N GLU A 103 -8.07 -5.90 4.64
CA GLU A 103 -9.50 -5.71 4.38
C GLU A 103 -9.90 -4.24 4.52
N SER A 104 -9.42 -3.55 5.56
CA SER A 104 -9.64 -2.12 5.77
C SER A 104 -9.12 -1.27 4.61
N PHE A 105 -7.88 -1.50 4.16
CA PHE A 105 -7.31 -0.81 3.00
C PHE A 105 -8.06 -1.13 1.70
N CYS A 106 -8.47 -2.39 1.51
CA CYS A 106 -9.32 -2.78 0.37
C CYS A 106 -10.68 -2.07 0.40
N ALA A 107 -11.29 -1.93 1.56
CA ALA A 107 -12.57 -1.26 1.72
C ALA A 107 -12.47 0.24 1.43
N MET A 108 -11.41 0.91 1.90
CA MET A 108 -11.14 2.32 1.56
C MET A 108 -10.98 2.51 0.05
N LEU A 109 -10.16 1.67 -0.59
CA LEU A 109 -9.95 1.73 -2.03
C LEU A 109 -11.25 1.47 -2.81
N ARG A 110 -12.05 0.48 -2.40
CA ARG A 110 -13.34 0.18 -3.02
C ARG A 110 -14.30 1.37 -2.94
N ARG A 111 -14.34 2.08 -1.81
CA ARG A 111 -15.17 3.30 -1.67
C ARG A 111 -14.77 4.38 -2.67
N VAL A 112 -13.48 4.57 -2.92
CA VAL A 112 -12.99 5.52 -3.93
C VAL A 112 -13.42 5.08 -5.33
N GLU A 113 -13.26 3.80 -5.66
CA GLU A 113 -13.66 3.24 -6.96
C GLU A 113 -15.18 3.33 -7.20
N GLU A 114 -15.99 3.05 -6.19
CA GLU A 114 -17.45 3.20 -6.25
C GLU A 114 -17.85 4.67 -6.48
N ARG A 115 -17.16 5.62 -5.83
CA ARG A 115 -17.38 7.06 -6.06
C ARG A 115 -17.00 7.46 -7.49
N LEU A 116 -15.90 6.93 -8.03
CA LEU A 116 -15.54 7.12 -9.44
C LEU A 116 -16.64 6.56 -10.36
N ALA A 117 -17.07 5.32 -10.15
CA ALA A 117 -18.11 4.68 -10.96
C ALA A 117 -19.44 5.46 -10.92
N ARG A 118 -19.84 5.98 -9.76
CA ARG A 118 -21.04 6.83 -9.63
C ARG A 118 -20.93 8.17 -10.35
N ALA A 119 -19.73 8.73 -10.46
CA ALA A 119 -19.51 9.93 -11.28
C ALA A 119 -19.67 9.61 -12.76
N GLU A 120 -19.22 8.43 -13.19
CA GLU A 120 -19.34 7.96 -14.58
C GLU A 120 -20.80 7.70 -14.98
N THR A 121 -21.57 7.02 -14.12
CA THR A 121 -22.98 6.71 -14.42
C THR A 121 -23.85 7.94 -14.48
N ARG A 122 -23.65 8.93 -13.59
CA ARG A 122 -24.37 10.21 -13.63
C ARG A 122 -24.16 10.95 -14.95
N HIS A 123 -22.97 10.87 -15.52
CA HIS A 123 -22.69 11.49 -16.80
C HIS A 123 -23.24 10.70 -17.99
N ALA A 124 -23.15 9.36 -17.96
CA ALA A 124 -23.76 8.50 -18.98
C ALA A 124 -25.30 8.60 -19.02
N ALA A 125 -25.93 8.98 -17.90
CA ALA A 125 -27.35 9.25 -17.78
C ALA A 125 -27.73 10.73 -18.03
N GLY A 126 -26.77 11.60 -18.35
CA GLY A 126 -27.02 12.97 -18.79
C GLY A 126 -27.91 13.00 -20.04
N PRO A 127 -28.67 14.09 -20.27
CA PRO A 127 -29.88 14.07 -21.07
C PRO A 127 -29.57 13.54 -22.46
N ARG A 128 -30.08 12.35 -22.77
CA ARG A 128 -30.42 12.00 -24.15
C ARG A 128 -31.42 13.06 -24.55
N LEU A 129 -30.93 14.15 -25.14
CA LEU A 129 -31.74 15.09 -25.87
C LEU A 129 -32.63 14.21 -26.73
N ALA A 130 -33.92 14.23 -26.39
CA ALA A 130 -34.95 13.70 -27.24
C ALA A 130 -34.57 14.18 -28.64
N SER A 131 -34.16 13.25 -29.48
CA SER A 131 -34.13 13.41 -30.91
C SER A 131 -35.57 13.73 -31.27
N ARG A 132 -35.89 15.03 -31.15
CA ARG A 132 -37.09 15.67 -31.61
C ARG A 132 -37.04 15.36 -33.10
N SER A 133 -37.77 14.31 -33.48
CA SER A 133 -38.20 14.06 -34.84
C SER A 133 -39.01 15.28 -35.26
N VAL A 134 -38.29 16.32 -35.63
CA VAL A 134 -38.78 17.41 -36.46
C VAL A 134 -38.60 16.90 -37.88
N GLY A 135 -39.64 16.23 -38.35
CA GLY A 135 -39.75 15.76 -39.72
C GLY A 135 -41.09 15.05 -39.85
N GLU A 136 -41.98 15.39 -40.76
CA GLU A 136 -42.02 16.46 -41.76
C GLU A 136 -43.49 16.88 -41.89
N GLN A 137 -43.71 17.97 -42.62
CA GLN A 137 -45.02 18.53 -42.97
C GLN A 137 -45.88 17.57 -43.79
#